data_AF-A0A529I3L4-F1
#
_entry.id   AF-A0A529I3L4-F1
#
_cell.length_a   1.000
_cell.length_b   1.000
_cell.length_c   1.000
_cell.angle_alpha   90.00
_cell.angle_beta   90.00
_cell.angle_gamma   90.00
#
_symmetry.space_group_name_H-M   'P 1'
#
loop_
_entity.id
_entity.type
_entity.pdbx_description
1 polymer ?
#
loop_
_entity_poly.entity_id
_entity_poly.type
_entity_poly.pdbx_seq_one_letter_code
_entity_poly.pdbx_strand_id
1 'polypeptide(L)'
;MSETSEAVVSAPVSPGRAKFLRFLIRDAGVLLALVLITIFFSISAPYFATPGNALKIFVQIAINTVLAAGMTFVILTGGIDLSVGSVLALCTVVRATIMINE
;
A
#
# COMPACT_ATOMS: atom_id res chain seq x y z
N MET A 1 36.82 35.18 29.07
CA MET A 1 36.94 33.80 29.60
C MET A 1 35.52 33.39 29.98
N SER A 2 34.78 32.53 29.29
CA SER A 2 35.08 31.44 28.38
C SER A 2 33.83 31.17 27.52
N GLU A 3 33.91 31.45 26.23
CA GLU A 3 33.03 30.80 25.26
C GLU A 3 33.74 29.49 24.85
N THR A 4 33.32 28.36 25.41
CA THR A 4 33.61 27.03 24.87
C THR A 4 32.35 26.62 24.12
N SER A 5 32.28 26.82 22.81
CA SER A 5 32.82 25.88 21.82
C SER A 5 32.35 24.45 22.07
N GLU A 6 31.06 24.21 21.83
CA GLU A 6 30.61 22.92 21.31
C GLU A 6 29.92 23.17 19.98
N ALA A 7 30.75 23.36 18.96
CA ALA A 7 30.34 23.04 17.60
C ALA A 7 30.07 21.53 17.56
N VAL A 8 28.82 21.14 17.83
CA VAL A 8 28.32 19.80 17.53
C VAL A 8 28.37 19.67 16.02
N VAL A 9 29.47 19.09 15.55
CA VAL A 9 29.75 18.75 14.16
C VAL A 9 28.58 17.93 13.63
N SER A 10 27.67 18.60 12.92
CA SER A 10 26.64 17.94 12.13
C SER A 10 27.35 17.30 10.94
N ALA A 11 27.61 16.00 11.05
CA ALA A 11 28.18 15.23 9.96
C ALA A 11 27.35 15.48 8.69
N PRO A 12 27.99 15.77 7.54
CA PRO A 12 27.26 16.01 6.30
C PRO A 12 26.65 14.67 5.86
N VAL A 13 25.36 14.48 6.13
CA VAL A 13 24.60 13.39 5.53
C VAL A 13 24.68 13.63 4.03
N SER A 14 25.41 12.76 3.31
CA SER A 14 25.68 12.99 1.90
C SER A 14 24.35 13.24 1.17
N PRO A 15 24.23 14.35 0.39
CA PRO A 15 22.95 14.80 -0.13
C PRO A 15 22.26 13.74 -1.01
N GLY A 16 23.04 12.83 -1.60
CA GLY A 16 22.52 11.67 -2.33
C GLY A 16 21.86 10.61 -1.44
N ARG A 17 22.45 10.29 -0.28
CA ARG A 17 21.93 9.23 0.61
C ARG A 17 20.68 9.70 1.34
N ALA A 18 20.63 10.96 1.77
CA ALA A 18 19.44 11.55 2.38
C ALA A 18 18.28 11.70 1.38
N LYS A 19 18.55 12.12 0.13
CA LYS A 19 17.52 12.22 -0.92
C LYS A 19 16.98 10.85 -1.31
N PHE A 20 17.86 9.85 -1.44
CA PHE A 20 17.45 8.47 -1.72
C PHE A 20 16.59 7.87 -0.59
N LEU A 21 16.99 8.06 0.67
CA LEU A 21 16.20 7.59 1.82
C LEU A 21 14.82 8.27 1.87
N ARG A 22 14.76 9.57 1.57
CA ARG A 22 13.50 10.33 1.49
C ARG A 22 12.61 9.80 0.37
N PHE A 23 13.14 9.56 -0.82
CA PHE A 23 12.40 8.96 -1.93
C PHE A 23 11.86 7.57 -1.56
N LEU A 24 12.70 6.72 -0.95
CA LEU A 24 12.33 5.35 -0.59
C LEU A 24 11.20 5.30 0.44
N ILE A 25 11.21 6.21 1.42
CA ILE A 25 10.21 6.26 2.50
C ILE A 25 8.94 7.01 2.06
N ARG A 26 9.08 8.12 1.33
CA ARG A 26 7.99 9.04 1.05
C ARG A 26 7.24 8.71 -0.24
N ASP A 27 7.99 8.36 -1.30
CA ASP A 27 7.43 8.14 -2.63
C ASP A 27 7.24 6.64 -2.90
N ALA A 28 8.17 5.81 -2.42
CA ALA A 28 8.12 4.36 -2.58
C ALA A 28 7.67 3.60 -1.30
N GLY A 29 7.16 4.30 -0.29
CA GLY A 29 6.85 3.71 1.02
C GLY A 29 5.89 2.52 0.95
N VAL A 30 4.87 2.59 0.08
CA VAL A 30 3.91 1.49 -0.14
C VAL A 30 4.59 0.29 -0.81
N LEU A 31 5.44 0.53 -1.80
CA LEU A 31 6.19 -0.54 -2.48
C LEU A 31 7.19 -1.19 -1.51
N LEU A 32 7.88 -0.38 -0.69
CA LEU A 32 8.78 -0.86 0.35
C LEU A 32 8.04 -1.72 1.37
N ALA A 33 6.88 -1.27 1.85
CA ALA A 33 6.04 -2.03 2.77
C ALA A 33 5.57 -3.35 2.14
N LEU A 34 5.19 -3.36 0.86
CA LEU A 34 4.82 -4.55 0.11
C LEU A 34 5.98 -5.56 0.06
N VAL A 35 7.17 -5.12 -0.32
CA VAL A 35 8.35 -6.01 -0.38
C VAL A 35 8.67 -6.60 0.99
N LEU A 36 8.66 -5.77 2.04
CA LEU A 36 8.97 -6.22 3.40
C LEU A 36 7.94 -7.25 3.91
N ILE A 37 6.64 -6.99 3.73
CA ILE A 37 5.60 -7.92 4.19
C ILE A 37 5.59 -9.21 3.36
N THR A 38 5.88 -9.14 2.06
CA THR A 38 6.05 -10.32 1.20
C THR A 38 7.21 -11.19 1.65
N ILE A 39 8.38 -10.59 1.94
CA ILE A 39 9.55 -11.34 2.44
C ILE A 39 9.23 -11.97 3.80
N PHE A 40 8.63 -11.22 4.71
CA PHE A 40 8.24 -11.70 6.03
C PHE A 40 7.33 -12.94 5.93
N PHE A 41 6.23 -12.86 5.18
CA PHE A 41 5.33 -14.00 5.03
C PHE A 41 5.93 -15.15 4.21
N SER A 42 6.85 -14.88 3.28
CA SER A 42 7.54 -15.94 2.55
C SER A 42 8.40 -16.83 3.45
N ILE A 43 8.91 -16.28 4.56
CA ILE A 43 9.71 -17.01 5.55
C ILE A 43 8.83 -17.55 6.68
N SER A 44 7.88 -16.76 7.16
CA SER A 44 7.05 -17.11 8.33
C SER A 44 5.88 -18.04 8.01
N ALA A 45 5.38 -18.07 6.76
CA ALA A 45 4.24 -18.87 6.37
C ALA A 45 4.62 -19.88 5.26
N PRO A 46 4.60 -21.20 5.54
CA PRO A 46 5.13 -22.23 4.63
C PRO A 46 4.38 -22.34 3.29
N TYR A 47 3.11 -21.92 3.24
CA TYR A 47 2.29 -21.97 2.04
C TYR A 47 2.23 -20.63 1.28
N PHE A 48 2.83 -19.57 1.81
CA PHE A 48 2.68 -18.23 1.24
C PHE A 48 3.32 -18.10 -0.15
N ALA A 49 4.57 -18.53 -0.30
CA ALA A 49 5.32 -18.44 -1.55
C ALA A 49 5.04 -19.62 -2.52
N THR A 50 3.85 -20.22 -2.46
CA THR A 50 3.43 -21.29 -3.37
C THR A 50 2.74 -20.72 -4.61
N PRO A 51 2.88 -21.34 -5.80
CA PRO A 51 2.17 -20.90 -7.01
C PRO A 51 0.64 -20.88 -6.83
N GLY A 52 0.10 -21.84 -6.07
CA GLY A 52 -1.32 -21.89 -5.75
C GLY A 52 -1.79 -20.69 -4.91
N ASN A 53 -1.01 -20.29 -3.91
CA ASN A 53 -1.32 -19.09 -3.12
C ASN A 53 -1.13 -17.80 -3.93
N ALA A 54 -0.08 -17.71 -4.75
CA ALA A 54 0.13 -16.58 -5.64
C ALA A 54 -1.06 -16.38 -6.59
N LEU A 55 -1.55 -17.45 -7.22
CA LEU A 55 -2.74 -17.39 -8.07
C LEU A 55 -3.99 -16.97 -7.30
N LYS A 56 -4.20 -17.47 -6.08
CA LYS A 56 -5.32 -17.04 -5.23
C LYS A 56 -5.27 -15.53 -4.96
N ILE A 57 -4.11 -15.00 -4.65
CA ILE A 57 -3.90 -13.56 -4.43
C ILE A 57 -4.21 -12.77 -5.71
N PHE A 58 -3.68 -13.20 -6.87
CA PHE A 58 -3.91 -12.51 -8.15
C PHE A 58 -5.39 -12.53 -8.57
N VAL A 59 -6.07 -13.66 -8.41
CA VAL A 59 -7.51 -13.76 -8.70
C VAL A 59 -8.32 -12.90 -7.73
N GLN A 60 -7.95 -12.86 -6.46
CA GLN A 60 -8.63 -12.05 -5.44
C GLN A 60 -8.51 -10.55 -5.72
N ILE A 61 -7.35 -10.07 -6.17
CA ILE A 61 -7.16 -8.64 -6.50
C ILE A 61 -7.74 -8.26 -7.87
N ALA A 62 -7.96 -9.22 -8.78
CA ALA A 62 -8.41 -8.96 -10.15
C ALA A 62 -9.66 -8.07 -10.23
N ILE A 63 -10.66 -8.33 -9.37
CA ILE A 63 -11.89 -7.53 -9.31
C ILE A 63 -11.58 -6.06 -8.96
N ASN A 64 -10.75 -5.83 -7.95
CA ASN A 64 -10.36 -4.49 -7.53
C ASN A 64 -9.53 -3.77 -8.60
N THR A 65 -8.67 -4.49 -9.33
CA THR A 65 -7.87 -3.91 -10.42
C THR A 65 -8.76 -3.41 -11.57
N VAL A 66 -9.74 -4.21 -11.99
CA VAL A 66 -10.71 -3.82 -13.03
C VAL A 66 -11.55 -2.62 -12.57
N LEU A 67 -12.00 -2.64 -11.32
CA LEU A 67 -12.78 -1.57 -10.72
C LEU A 67 -11.95 -0.26 -10.62
N ALA A 68 -10.70 -0.34 -10.19
CA ALA A 68 -9.78 0.81 -10.15
C ALA A 68 -9.51 1.40 -11.54
N ALA A 69 -9.35 0.57 -12.55
CA ALA A 69 -9.22 1.04 -13.93
C ALA A 69 -10.46 1.81 -14.38
N GLY A 70 -11.67 1.29 -14.12
CA GLY A 70 -12.93 1.98 -14.40
C GLY A 70 -13.08 3.32 -13.67
N MET A 71 -12.76 3.36 -12.37
CA MET A 71 -12.78 4.59 -11.58
C MET A 71 -11.77 5.64 -12.09
N THR A 72 -10.66 5.22 -12.69
CA THR A 72 -9.70 6.16 -13.29
C THR A 72 -10.34 6.91 -14.46
N PHE A 73 -11.06 6.22 -15.35
CA PHE A 73 -11.76 6.87 -16.47
C PHE A 73 -12.85 7.84 -16.00
N VAL A 74 -13.62 7.45 -15.00
CA VAL A 74 -14.62 8.30 -14.33
C VAL A 74 -14.01 9.60 -13.82
N ILE A 75 -12.88 9.51 -13.09
CA ILE A 75 -12.23 10.67 -12.49
C ILE A 75 -11.72 11.60 -13.61
N LEU A 76 -11.16 11.03 -14.68
CA LEU A 76 -10.65 11.79 -15.81
C LEU A 76 -11.75 12.51 -16.59
N THR A 77 -12.99 11.98 -16.63
CA THR A 77 -14.13 12.65 -17.29
C THR A 77 -14.78 13.74 -16.42
N GLY A 78 -14.25 14.02 -15.23
CA GLY A 78 -14.80 15.02 -14.30
C GLY A 78 -16.09 14.57 -13.60
N GLY A 79 -16.48 13.31 -13.78
CA GLY A 79 -17.57 12.69 -13.05
C GLY A 79 -17.10 12.28 -11.66
N ILE A 80 -17.74 12.80 -10.61
CA ILE A 80 -17.60 12.26 -9.26
C ILE A 80 -18.52 11.02 -9.20
N ASP A 81 -18.21 9.96 -9.96
CA ASP A 81 -19.08 8.78 -10.02
C ASP A 81 -18.99 8.00 -8.72
N LEU A 82 -19.91 8.34 -7.82
CA LEU A 82 -20.08 7.74 -6.51
C LEU A 82 -20.81 6.38 -6.59
N SER A 83 -21.29 5.96 -7.77
CA SER A 83 -22.07 4.73 -7.94
C SER A 83 -21.28 3.47 -7.58
N VAL A 84 -19.99 3.41 -7.94
CA VAL A 84 -19.11 2.28 -7.60
C VAL A 84 -18.95 2.16 -6.08
N GLY A 85 -18.82 3.29 -5.38
CA GLY A 85 -18.72 3.33 -3.92
C GLY A 85 -20.00 2.88 -3.22
N SER A 86 -21.17 3.35 -3.68
CA SER A 86 -22.46 2.98 -3.07
C SER A 86 -22.84 1.53 -3.32
N VAL A 87 -22.56 0.98 -4.50
CA VAL A 87 -22.74 -0.45 -4.80
C VAL A 87 -21.84 -1.33 -3.93
N LEU A 88 -20.55 -0.97 -3.80
CA LEU A 88 -19.63 -1.69 -2.92
C LEU A 88 -20.11 -1.66 -1.46
N ALA A 89 -20.58 -0.51 -0.97
CA ALA A 89 -21.11 -0.37 0.38
C ALA A 89 -22.33 -1.27 0.60
N LEU A 90 -23.31 -1.24 -0.32
CA LEU A 90 -24.52 -2.08 -0.25
C LEU A 90 -24.16 -3.57 -0.25
N CYS A 91 -23.31 -4.02 -1.20
CA CYS A 91 -22.87 -5.42 -1.26
C CYS A 91 -22.16 -5.86 0.03
N THR A 92 -21.35 -4.98 0.62
CA THR A 92 -20.64 -5.28 1.87
C THR A 92 -21.61 -5.42 3.04
N VAL A 93 -22.60 -4.53 3.17
CA VAL A 93 -23.63 -4.59 4.21
C VAL A 93 -24.47 -5.87 4.05
N VAL A 94 -24.96 -6.16 2.84
CA VAL A 94 -25.75 -7.38 2.59
C VAL A 94 -24.94 -8.64 2.93
N ARG A 95 -23.67 -8.71 2.51
CA ARG A 95 -22.80 -9.84 2.83
C ARG A 95 -22.57 -9.99 4.34
N ALA A 96 -22.32 -8.89 5.03
CA ALA A 96 -22.13 -8.90 6.48
C ALA A 96 -23.39 -9.35 7.21
N THR A 97 -24.57 -8.85 6.81
CA THR A 97 -25.85 -9.24 7.39
C THR A 97 -26.13 -10.72 7.22
N ILE A 98 -25.86 -11.29 6.03
CA ILE A 98 -26.01 -12.75 5.81
C ILE A 98 -25.05 -13.53 6.71
N MET A 99 -23.79 -13.10 6.82
CA MET A 99 -22.78 -13.79 7.64
C MET A 99 -23.09 -13.76 9.15
N ILE A 100 -23.78 -12.73 9.63
CA ILE A 100 -24.17 -12.59 11.05
C ILE A 100 -25.43 -13.41 11.37
N ASN A 101 -26.25 -13.67 10.36
CA ASN A 101 -27.55 -14.34 10.51
C ASN A 101 -27.47 -15.86 10.27
N GLU A 102 -26.25 -16.42 10.27
CA GLU A 102 -25.93 -17.84 10.43
C GLU A 102 -25.20 -18.07 11.76
#